data_AF-A0A534NHD5-F1
#
_entry.id   AF-A0A534NHD5-F1
#
_cell.length_a   1.000
_cell.length_b   1.000
_cell.length_c   1.000
_cell.angle_alpha   90.00
_cell.angle_beta   90.00
_cell.angle_gamma   90.00
#
_symmetry.space_group_name_H-M   'P 1'
#
loop_
_entity.id
_entity.type
_entity.pdbx_description
1 polymer ?
#
loop_
_entity_poly.entity_id
_entity_poly.type
_entity_poly.pdbx_seq_one_letter_code
_entity_poly.pdbx_strand_id
1 'polypeptide(L)'
;MFEDLRGYLSHLEEKGQLLRVKDEVDVKYEIAAGMRKTSDIEGPALLFENVKGFPGWRVLGGLFATRKLVALGLGVPQEKLLERYLTLEDQRIAPEMVSSGPVKEIRWTGADIDLHKLPLVTHAGKDCGPYVTIGVQIGKDPETGVRNLSIHRMLLLGKDRLSLWAPADHHLG
;
A
#
# COMPACT_ATOMS: atom_id res chain seq x y z
N MET A 1 3.18 -18.94 1.31
CA MET A 1 2.35 -17.73 1.57
C MET A 1 3.14 -16.86 2.52
N PHE A 2 3.13 -15.54 2.32
CA PHE A 2 3.96 -14.62 3.10
C PHE A 2 3.19 -14.15 4.33
N GLU A 3 3.87 -14.02 5.47
CA GLU A 3 3.25 -13.54 6.72
C GLU A 3 3.14 -12.01 6.75
N ASP A 4 4.00 -11.31 6.01
CA ASP A 4 4.01 -9.85 5.94
C ASP A 4 4.54 -9.33 4.60
N LEU A 5 4.52 -7.99 4.46
CA LEU A 5 5.02 -7.30 3.27
C LEU A 5 6.53 -7.52 3.07
N ARG A 6 7.33 -7.58 4.14
CA ARG A 6 8.79 -7.72 4.03
C ARG A 6 9.16 -9.09 3.45
N GLY A 7 8.50 -10.15 3.90
CA GLY A 7 8.65 -11.49 3.35
C GLY A 7 8.25 -11.57 1.87
N TYR A 8 7.17 -10.87 1.48
CA TYR A 8 6.77 -10.80 0.08
C TYR A 8 7.79 -10.03 -0.78
N LEU A 9 8.35 -8.94 -0.28
CA LEU A 9 9.41 -8.21 -0.99
C LEU A 9 10.67 -9.05 -1.21
N SER A 10 11.10 -9.81 -0.21
CA SER A 10 12.21 -10.77 -0.36
C SER A 10 11.93 -11.78 -1.47
N HIS A 11 10.70 -12.29 -1.54
CA HIS A 11 10.30 -13.22 -2.60
C HIS A 11 10.30 -12.57 -3.99
N LEU A 12 9.81 -11.33 -4.12
CA LEU A 12 9.89 -10.61 -5.38
C LEU A 12 11.34 -10.37 -5.80
N GLU A 13 12.24 -10.08 -4.86
CA GLU A 13 13.67 -9.91 -5.12
C GLU A 13 14.30 -11.22 -5.64
N GLU A 14 14.03 -12.35 -5.00
CA GLU A 14 14.47 -13.69 -5.46
C GLU A 14 13.98 -14.02 -6.87
N LYS A 15 12.78 -13.56 -7.23
CA LYS A 15 12.18 -13.79 -8.56
C LYS A 15 12.59 -12.75 -9.61
N GLY A 16 13.43 -11.77 -9.25
CA GLY A 16 13.78 -10.66 -10.14
C GLY A 16 12.57 -9.80 -10.51
N GLN A 17 11.57 -9.72 -9.61
CA GLN A 17 10.32 -8.97 -9.75
C GLN A 17 10.24 -7.78 -8.78
N LEU A 18 11.33 -7.48 -8.07
CA LEU A 18 11.54 -6.25 -7.33
C LEU A 18 12.82 -5.58 -7.85
N LEU A 19 12.72 -4.30 -8.19
CA LEU A 19 13.88 -3.46 -8.50
C LEU A 19 14.05 -2.41 -7.38
N ARG A 20 15.26 -2.35 -6.82
CA ARG A 20 15.64 -1.31 -5.85
C ARG A 20 16.22 -0.11 -6.58
N VAL A 21 15.62 1.06 -6.37
CA VAL A 21 16.06 2.33 -6.94
C VAL A 21 16.82 3.09 -5.86
N LYS A 22 18.13 3.26 -6.06
CA LYS A 22 19.04 3.90 -5.10
C LYS A 22 19.31 5.37 -5.40
N ASP A 23 19.05 5.79 -6.63
CA ASP A 23 19.12 7.19 -7.02
C ASP A 23 18.12 8.01 -6.19
N GLU A 24 18.47 9.27 -5.90
CA GLU A 24 17.55 10.18 -5.23
C GLU A 24 16.33 10.44 -6.13
N VAL A 25 15.13 10.29 -5.55
CA VAL A 25 13.85 10.54 -6.26
C VAL A 25 12.96 11.50 -5.47
N ASP A 26 12.20 12.31 -6.19
CA ASP A 26 11.20 13.22 -5.64
C ASP A 26 9.82 12.53 -5.50
N VAL A 27 9.14 12.81 -4.38
CA VAL A 27 7.75 12.36 -4.16
C VAL A 27 6.77 13.05 -5.12
N LYS A 28 7.17 14.17 -5.72
CA LYS A 28 6.41 14.86 -6.73
C LYS A 28 6.76 14.30 -8.11
N TYR A 29 5.84 13.50 -8.64
CA TYR A 29 5.83 12.94 -10.00
C TYR A 29 6.87 11.85 -10.30
N GLU A 30 8.10 11.91 -9.79
CA GLU A 30 9.15 10.97 -10.23
C GLU A 30 8.88 9.52 -9.81
N ILE A 31 8.51 9.29 -8.56
CA ILE A 31 8.09 7.96 -8.08
C ILE A 31 6.91 7.44 -8.89
N ALA A 32 5.92 8.29 -9.15
CA ALA A 32 4.73 7.93 -9.93
C ALA A 32 5.06 7.63 -11.40
N ALA A 33 5.99 8.38 -12.01
CA ALA A 33 6.47 8.15 -13.36
C ALA A 33 7.24 6.83 -13.46
N GLY A 34 8.07 6.50 -12.46
CA GLY A 34 8.74 5.21 -12.35
C GLY A 34 7.72 4.07 -12.31
N MET A 35 6.74 4.14 -11.41
CA MET A 35 5.65 3.15 -11.32
C MET A 35 4.86 3.02 -12.63
N ARG A 36 4.57 4.15 -13.29
CA ARG A 36 3.85 4.14 -14.57
C ARG A 36 4.65 3.42 -15.64
N LYS A 37 5.94 3.72 -15.75
CA LYS A 37 6.83 3.11 -16.74
C LYS A 37 6.98 1.60 -16.52
N THR A 38 7.10 1.13 -15.27
CA THR A 38 7.13 -0.32 -15.04
C THR A 38 5.81 -0.97 -15.38
N SER A 39 4.69 -0.34 -15.03
CA SER A 39 3.36 -0.84 -15.39
C SER A 39 3.16 -0.96 -16.91
N ASP A 40 3.61 0.03 -17.69
CA ASP A 40 3.45 0.04 -19.15
C ASP A 40 4.22 -1.10 -19.85
N ILE A 41 5.25 -1.64 -19.21
CA ILE A 41 6.08 -2.74 -19.74
C ILE A 41 5.90 -4.06 -18.99
N GLU A 42 4.87 -4.16 -18.15
CA GLU A 42 4.64 -5.29 -17.24
C GLU A 42 5.88 -5.68 -16.39
N GLY A 43 6.61 -4.65 -15.95
CA GLY A 43 7.87 -4.75 -15.23
C GLY A 43 7.73 -5.08 -13.73
N PRO A 44 8.86 -5.05 -13.00
CA PRO A 44 8.89 -5.36 -11.58
C PRO A 44 8.23 -4.27 -10.72
N ALA A 45 7.95 -4.60 -9.46
CA ALA A 45 7.68 -3.60 -8.43
C ALA A 45 8.95 -2.78 -8.16
N LEU A 46 8.78 -1.54 -7.68
CA LEU A 46 9.88 -0.62 -7.39
C LEU A 46 9.96 -0.33 -5.89
N LEU A 47 11.14 -0.50 -5.30
CA LEU A 47 11.45 -0.01 -3.96
C LEU A 47 12.42 1.17 -4.08
N PHE A 48 11.92 2.38 -3.85
CA PHE A 48 12.72 3.60 -3.83
C PHE A 48 13.35 3.78 -2.45
N GLU A 49 14.68 3.78 -2.39
CA GLU A 49 15.44 3.75 -1.14
C GLU A 49 15.99 5.11 -0.71
N ASN A 50 16.04 6.07 -1.64
CA ASN A 50 16.52 7.43 -1.40
C ASN A 50 15.46 8.46 -1.83
N VAL A 51 14.64 8.89 -0.88
CA VAL A 51 13.54 9.82 -1.15
C VAL A 51 13.92 11.22 -0.69
N LYS A 52 13.97 12.15 -1.65
CA LYS A 52 14.40 13.54 -1.44
C LYS A 52 13.61 14.21 -0.33
N GLY A 53 14.30 14.70 0.70
CA GLY A 53 13.69 15.36 1.85
C GLY A 53 13.11 14.42 2.92
N PHE A 54 13.22 13.10 2.75
CA PHE A 54 12.69 12.09 3.68
C PHE A 54 13.78 11.06 4.05
N PRO A 55 14.80 11.45 4.83
CA PRO A 55 15.89 10.54 5.18
C PRO A 55 15.39 9.32 5.96
N GLY A 56 15.89 8.14 5.59
CA GLY A 56 15.50 6.86 6.19
C GLY A 56 14.16 6.29 5.72
N TRP A 57 13.37 7.07 4.98
CA TRP A 57 12.14 6.58 4.37
C TRP A 57 12.40 5.83 3.07
N ARG A 58 11.52 4.87 2.79
CA ARG A 58 11.47 4.14 1.53
C ARG A 58 10.04 4.12 1.02
N VAL A 59 9.87 4.18 -0.30
CA VAL A 59 8.55 4.11 -0.93
C VAL A 59 8.49 2.89 -1.83
N LEU A 60 7.48 2.06 -1.61
CA LEU A 60 7.19 0.90 -2.45
C LEU A 60 6.10 1.27 -3.46
N GLY A 61 6.36 1.01 -4.74
CA GLY A 61 5.44 1.29 -5.84
C GLY A 61 5.24 0.07 -6.72
N GLY A 62 4.05 -0.01 -7.34
CA GLY A 62 3.77 -1.01 -8.37
C GLY A 62 3.61 -2.45 -7.87
N LEU A 63 3.42 -2.66 -6.55
CA LEU A 63 3.35 -3.99 -5.93
C LEU A 63 2.31 -4.94 -6.58
N PHE A 64 1.22 -4.38 -7.09
CA PHE A 64 0.14 -5.11 -7.76
C PHE A 64 -0.13 -4.60 -9.18
N ALA A 65 0.88 -4.00 -9.83
CA ALA A 65 0.73 -3.35 -11.14
C ALA A 65 0.47 -4.34 -12.30
N THR A 66 0.80 -5.62 -12.12
CA THR A 66 0.65 -6.65 -13.15
C THR A 66 -0.01 -7.90 -12.57
N ARG A 67 -0.70 -8.67 -13.42
CA ARG A 67 -1.30 -9.96 -13.01
C ARG A 67 -0.26 -10.92 -12.47
N LYS A 68 0.97 -10.87 -13.01
CA LYS A 68 2.10 -11.68 -12.58
C LYS A 68 2.47 -11.40 -11.12
N LEU A 69 2.57 -10.13 -10.74
CA LEU A 69 2.89 -9.74 -9.37
C LEU A 69 1.80 -10.22 -8.40
N VAL A 70 0.52 -10.02 -8.74
CA VAL A 70 -0.60 -10.50 -7.91
C VAL A 70 -0.57 -12.02 -7.75
N ALA A 71 -0.31 -12.77 -8.83
CA ALA A 71 -0.22 -14.23 -8.79
C ALA A 71 0.95 -14.72 -7.93
N LEU A 72 2.10 -14.06 -8.00
CA LEU A 72 3.23 -14.32 -7.10
C LEU A 72 2.86 -14.09 -5.63
N GLY A 73 2.08 -13.04 -5.34
CA GLY A 73 1.54 -12.78 -4.00
C GLY A 73 0.65 -13.91 -3.47
N LEU A 74 -0.13 -14.54 -4.35
CA LEU A 74 -0.95 -15.72 -4.02
C LEU A 74 -0.18 -17.05 -4.07
N GLY A 75 1.09 -17.03 -4.46
CA GLY A 75 1.96 -18.21 -4.53
C GLY A 75 1.59 -19.19 -5.64
N VAL A 76 1.00 -18.72 -6.75
CA VAL A 76 0.56 -19.57 -7.87
C VAL A 76 1.05 -19.03 -9.22
N PRO A 77 1.13 -19.87 -10.27
CA PRO A 77 1.26 -19.40 -11.64
C PRO A 77 0.12 -18.45 -12.04
N GLN A 78 0.37 -17.53 -12.95
CA GLN A 78 -0.58 -16.49 -13.36
C GLN A 78 -1.89 -17.07 -13.91
N GLU A 79 -1.83 -18.23 -14.55
CA GLU A 79 -2.97 -18.95 -15.14
C GLU A 79 -3.94 -19.45 -14.08
N LYS A 80 -3.44 -19.72 -12.86
CA LYS A 80 -4.23 -20.21 -11.71
C LYS A 80 -4.70 -19.11 -10.78
N LEU A 81 -4.45 -17.84 -11.12
CA LEU A 81 -4.76 -16.69 -10.26
C LEU A 81 -6.23 -16.64 -9.84
N LEU A 82 -7.16 -16.78 -10.80
CA LEU A 82 -8.60 -16.69 -10.53
C LEU A 82 -9.10 -17.88 -9.70
N GLU A 83 -8.72 -19.10 -10.09
CA GLU A 83 -9.05 -20.33 -9.36
C GLU A 83 -8.58 -20.25 -7.90
N ARG A 84 -7.33 -19.80 -7.69
CA ARG A 84 -6.76 -19.62 -6.36
C ARG A 84 -7.53 -18.58 -5.55
N TYR A 85 -7.87 -17.44 -6.15
CA TYR A 85 -8.63 -16.39 -5.47
C TYR A 85 -10.00 -16.90 -5.00
N LEU A 86 -10.77 -17.52 -5.90
CA LEU A 86 -12.11 -18.04 -5.58
C LEU A 86 -12.06 -19.12 -4.49
N THR A 87 -11.07 -20.02 -4.55
CA THR A 87 -10.89 -21.04 -3.52
C THR A 87 -10.63 -20.43 -2.14
N LEU A 88 -9.82 -19.37 -2.08
CA LEU A 88 -9.51 -18.67 -0.82
C LEU A 88 -10.70 -17.85 -0.30
N GLU A 89 -11.55 -17.36 -1.20
CA GLU A 89 -12.76 -16.64 -0.84
C GLU A 89 -13.78 -17.52 -0.10
N ASP A 90 -13.86 -18.81 -0.43
CA ASP A 90 -14.69 -19.78 0.27
C ASP A 90 -14.04 -20.31 1.57
N GLN A 91 -12.74 -20.09 1.74
CA GLN A 91 -11.92 -20.59 2.86
C GLN A 91 -11.43 -19.45 3.76
N ARG A 92 -12.28 -18.45 4.02
CA ARG A 92 -11.93 -17.30 4.86
C ARG A 92 -11.58 -17.75 6.28
N ILE A 93 -10.43 -17.29 6.76
CA ILE A 93 -9.98 -17.48 8.14
C ILE A 93 -10.19 -16.17 8.89
N ALA A 94 -10.81 -16.25 10.06
CA ALA A 94 -11.00 -15.08 10.91
C ALA A 94 -9.64 -14.57 11.42
N PRO A 95 -9.41 -13.24 11.46
CA PRO A 95 -8.17 -12.70 11.99
C PRO A 95 -8.05 -12.93 13.50
N GLU A 96 -6.85 -13.22 13.96
CA GLU A 96 -6.54 -13.31 15.39
C GLU A 96 -6.24 -11.94 15.98
N MET A 97 -6.81 -11.66 17.15
CA MET A 97 -6.56 -10.42 17.87
C MET A 97 -5.27 -10.52 18.68
N VAL A 98 -4.26 -9.75 18.30
CA VAL A 98 -2.96 -9.69 18.99
C VAL A 98 -2.77 -8.36 19.73
N SER A 99 -2.02 -8.38 20.84
CA SER A 99 -1.78 -7.19 21.66
C SER A 99 -0.67 -6.28 21.09
N SER A 100 0.24 -6.82 20.28
CA SER A 100 1.37 -6.09 19.71
C SER A 100 1.76 -6.61 18.32
N GLY A 101 2.68 -5.91 17.65
CA GLY A 101 3.26 -6.28 16.37
C GLY A 101 4.24 -5.22 15.86
N PRO A 102 5.05 -5.52 14.83
CA PRO A 102 6.09 -4.61 14.32
C PRO A 102 5.56 -3.24 13.89
N VAL A 103 4.30 -3.17 13.45
CA VAL A 103 3.62 -1.91 13.09
C VAL A 103 3.56 -0.90 14.24
N LYS A 104 3.75 -1.34 15.50
CA LYS A 104 3.70 -0.49 16.70
C LYS A 104 5.07 -0.03 17.20
N GLU A 105 6.17 -0.31 16.49
CA GLU A 105 7.55 0.06 16.85
C GLU A 105 7.76 1.58 16.95
N ILE A 106 7.15 2.35 16.03
CA ILE A 106 7.18 3.82 16.04
C ILE A 106 5.75 4.31 16.24
N ARG A 107 5.55 5.22 17.20
CA ARG A 107 4.23 5.79 17.51
C ARG A 107 4.34 7.30 17.66
N TRP A 108 3.48 8.01 16.95
CA TRP A 108 3.27 9.44 17.13
C TRP A 108 1.85 9.66 17.63
N THR A 109 1.70 10.36 18.75
CA THR A 109 0.40 10.62 19.38
C THR A 109 0.29 12.10 19.73
N GLY A 110 -0.95 12.60 19.79
CA GLY A 110 -1.23 13.99 20.16
C GLY A 110 -0.43 15.00 19.33
N ALA A 111 0.39 15.81 20.00
CA ALA A 111 1.17 16.86 19.36
C ALA A 111 2.27 16.36 18.42
N ASP A 112 2.71 15.10 18.57
CA ASP A 112 3.78 14.53 17.73
C ASP A 112 3.31 14.17 16.30
N ILE A 113 1.99 14.15 16.09
CA ILE A 113 1.36 13.85 14.81
C ILE A 113 1.68 14.96 13.81
N ASP A 114 2.45 14.59 12.79
CA ASP A 114 2.71 15.39 11.61
C ASP A 114 2.86 14.49 10.38
N LEU A 115 1.82 14.46 9.57
CA LEU A 115 1.71 13.68 8.35
C LEU A 115 2.68 14.16 7.25
N HIS A 116 3.22 15.38 7.34
CA HIS A 116 4.25 15.85 6.41
C HIS A 116 5.59 15.13 6.59
N LYS A 117 5.76 14.37 7.68
CA LYS A 117 6.92 13.49 7.88
C LYS A 117 6.89 12.25 6.99
N LEU A 118 5.74 11.94 6.36
CA LEU A 118 5.57 10.79 5.48
C LEU A 118 5.83 11.18 4.02
N PRO A 119 6.53 10.34 3.23
CA PRO A 119 6.82 10.60 1.82
C PRO A 119 5.59 10.33 0.92
N LEU A 120 4.52 11.10 1.11
CA LEU A 120 3.28 10.95 0.34
C LEU A 120 3.48 11.47 -1.10
N VAL A 121 3.04 10.68 -2.08
CA VAL A 121 3.34 10.91 -3.50
C VAL A 121 2.27 11.81 -4.12
N THR A 122 2.72 12.80 -4.91
CA THR A 122 1.85 13.53 -5.85
C THR A 122 2.02 12.88 -7.23
N HIS A 123 0.95 12.29 -7.76
CA HIS A 123 1.05 11.39 -8.92
C HIS A 123 1.02 12.14 -10.26
N ALA A 124 0.27 13.22 -10.34
CA ALA A 124 0.07 13.96 -11.59
C ALA A 124 0.05 15.48 -11.38
N GLY A 125 0.38 16.23 -12.43
CA GLY A 125 0.44 17.70 -12.40
C GLY A 125 -0.88 18.40 -12.01
N LYS A 126 -2.00 17.70 -12.12
CA LYS A 126 -3.35 18.21 -11.77
C LYS A 126 -3.88 17.63 -10.46
N ASP A 127 -3.11 16.82 -9.75
CA ASP A 127 -3.51 16.37 -8.41
C ASP A 127 -3.59 17.58 -7.47
N CYS A 128 -4.58 17.55 -6.55
CA CYS A 128 -4.76 18.59 -5.54
C CYS A 128 -3.68 18.58 -4.45
N GLY A 129 -2.78 17.59 -4.46
CA GLY A 129 -1.72 17.40 -3.48
C GLY A 129 -1.27 15.95 -3.39
N PRO A 130 -0.48 15.60 -2.37
CA PRO A 130 0.01 14.24 -2.18
C PRO A 130 -1.05 13.32 -1.55
N TYR A 131 -1.00 12.04 -1.90
CA TYR A 131 -2.03 11.06 -1.51
C TYR A 131 -1.46 9.83 -0.81
N VAL A 132 -2.24 9.28 0.12
CA VAL A 132 -2.19 7.85 0.45
C VAL A 132 -3.09 7.12 -0.55
N THR A 133 -2.54 6.16 -1.30
CA THR A 133 -3.26 5.48 -2.40
C THR A 133 -3.78 4.09 -2.05
N ILE A 134 -3.12 3.38 -1.14
CA ILE A 134 -3.55 2.08 -0.61
C ILE A 134 -3.85 2.24 0.89
N GLY A 135 -4.75 3.18 1.20
CA GLY A 135 -5.20 3.42 2.57
C GLY A 135 -6.24 2.38 2.97
N VAL A 136 -5.81 1.29 3.61
CA VAL A 136 -6.73 0.27 4.12
C VAL A 136 -7.42 0.81 5.37
N GLN A 137 -8.69 1.19 5.24
CA GLN A 137 -9.54 1.64 6.32
C GLN A 137 -10.18 0.46 7.02
N ILE A 138 -10.10 0.47 8.35
CA ILE A 138 -10.69 -0.55 9.21
C ILE A 138 -11.80 0.12 10.03
N GLY A 139 -13.05 -0.15 9.67
CA GLY A 139 -14.22 0.30 10.39
C GLY A 139 -14.74 -0.79 11.33
N LYS A 140 -15.34 -0.40 12.44
CA LYS A 140 -16.11 -1.30 13.31
C LYS A 140 -17.45 -0.63 13.60
N ASP A 141 -18.53 -1.29 13.24
CA ASP A 141 -19.88 -0.87 13.58
C ASP A 141 -20.02 -0.78 15.11
N PRO A 142 -20.47 0.36 15.67
CA PRO A 142 -20.56 0.58 17.11
C PRO A 142 -21.70 -0.23 17.76
N GLU A 143 -22.74 -0.60 17.01
CA GLU A 143 -23.90 -1.33 17.50
C GLU A 143 -23.72 -2.84 17.35
N THR A 144 -23.36 -3.30 16.15
CA THR A 144 -23.26 -4.74 15.84
C THR A 144 -21.87 -5.31 16.13
N GLY A 145 -20.85 -4.45 16.20
CA GLY A 145 -19.46 -4.85 16.36
C GLY A 145 -18.81 -5.48 15.12
N VAL A 146 -19.54 -5.55 14.00
CA VAL A 146 -19.05 -6.06 12.72
C VAL A 146 -17.90 -5.17 12.22
N ARG A 147 -16.84 -5.78 11.69
CA ARG A 147 -15.69 -5.07 11.12
C ARG A 147 -15.74 -5.10 9.61
N ASN A 148 -15.33 -3.99 8.99
CA ASN A 148 -15.19 -3.86 7.55
C ASN A 148 -13.79 -3.34 7.20
N LEU A 149 -13.23 -3.84 6.09
CA LEU A 149 -11.98 -3.36 5.51
C LEU A 149 -12.26 -2.82 4.10
N SER A 150 -11.68 -1.68 3.76
CA SER A 150 -11.86 -1.04 2.46
C SER A 150 -10.62 -0.22 2.07
N ILE A 151 -10.35 -0.08 0.79
CA ILE A 151 -9.20 0.69 0.29
C ILE A 151 -9.69 2.05 -0.16
N HIS A 152 -9.12 3.12 0.40
CA HIS A 152 -9.44 4.49 0.05
C HIS A 152 -8.20 5.28 -0.35
N ARG A 153 -8.40 6.18 -1.32
CA ARG A 153 -7.46 7.23 -1.65
C ARG A 153 -7.72 8.45 -0.76
N MET A 154 -6.67 8.98 -0.13
CA MET A 154 -6.78 10.04 0.86
C MET A 154 -5.80 11.18 0.57
N LEU A 155 -6.32 12.39 0.32
CA LEU A 155 -5.54 13.59 0.09
C LEU A 155 -5.00 14.12 1.42
N LEU A 156 -3.73 14.48 1.47
CA LEU A 156 -3.17 15.22 2.59
C LEU A 156 -3.74 16.65 2.62
N LEU A 157 -4.44 16.99 3.70
CA LEU A 157 -5.04 18.32 3.90
C LEU A 157 -4.29 19.18 4.93
N GLY A 158 -3.46 18.55 5.76
CA GLY A 158 -2.65 19.25 6.76
C GLY A 158 -1.88 18.28 7.66
N LYS A 159 -1.27 18.79 8.72
CA LYS A 159 -0.37 18.02 9.60
C LYS A 159 -1.03 16.80 10.23
N ASP A 160 -2.34 16.83 10.42
CA ASP A 160 -3.11 15.79 11.12
C ASP A 160 -4.45 15.51 10.42
N ARG A 161 -4.56 15.84 9.12
CA ARG A 161 -5.82 15.73 8.37
C ARG A 161 -5.62 15.10 7.00
N LEU A 162 -6.49 14.15 6.70
CA LEU A 162 -6.63 13.49 5.41
C LEU A 162 -8.07 13.64 4.91
N SER A 163 -8.26 13.71 3.60
CA SER A 163 -9.59 13.53 3.02
C SER A 163 -9.97 12.05 3.03
N LEU A 164 -11.25 11.74 3.19
CA LEU A 164 -11.80 10.41 2.96
C LEU A 164 -13.11 10.57 2.21
N TRP A 165 -13.27 9.83 1.11
CA TRP A 165 -14.56 9.68 0.45
C TRP A 165 -15.12 8.30 0.79
N ALA A 166 -16.24 8.28 1.52
CA ALA A 166 -16.97 7.09 1.93
C ALA A 166 -18.45 7.31 1.56
N PRO A 167 -18.90 6.78 0.41
CA PRO A 167 -20.28 6.96 -0.03
C PRO A 167 -21.22 6.02 0.75
N ALA A 168 -22.48 6.45 0.93
CA ALA A 168 -23.46 5.78 1.79
C ALA A 168 -23.95 4.40 1.29
N ASP A 169 -23.62 4.05 0.04
CA ASP A 169 -23.90 2.74 -0.54
C ASP A 169 -22.80 1.71 -0.26
N HIS A 170 -21.72 2.09 0.43
CA HIS A 170 -20.63 1.22 0.85
C HIS A 170 -20.66 1.02 2.37
N HIS A 171 -20.25 -0.15 2.87
CA HIS A 171 -20.29 -0.47 4.30
C HIS A 171 -19.56 0.50 5.25
N LEU A 172 -18.66 1.35 4.75
CA LEU A 172 -17.95 2.33 5.57
C LEU A 172 -18.70 3.67 5.71
N GLY A 173 -19.50 4.06 4.72
CA GLY A 173 -20.20 5.35 4.68
C GLY A 173 -21.61 5.25 5.23
#